data_AF-A0A7R8VY14-F1
#
_entry.id   AF-A0A7R8VY14-F1
#
_cell.length_a   1.000
_cell.length_b   1.000
_cell.length_c   1.000
_cell.angle_alpha   90.00
_cell.angle_beta   90.00
_cell.angle_gamma   90.00
#
_symmetry.space_group_name_H-M   'P 1'
#
loop_
_entity.id
_entity.type
_entity.pdbx_description
1 polymer ?
#
loop_
_entity_poly.entity_id
_entity_poly.type
_entity_poly.pdbx_seq_one_letter_code
_entity_poly.pdbx_strand_id
1 'polypeptide(L)'
;TCCFTGEDLTKVSVIVADVNDESSLLKMAAQTRLVINTVGPYRFYGEAVVKACVASGAHHVDVSGEPQYMERMQLEYHEEAKQKGVYVVSACGFDSVPADLGTIFLVDKFKGDVNSVETYLQSSSKSEHKGPSIHYGTWESAVYGLAHAGELRPLREKLYPKRLPQMLPKLKPR
;
A
#
# COMPACT_ATOMS: atom_id res chain seq x y z
N THR A 1 -12.01 10.92 -14.96
CA THR A 1 -13.32 11.08 -14.29
C THR A 1 -13.03 11.32 -12.82
N CYS A 2 -13.03 12.58 -12.40
CA CYS A 2 -12.98 12.91 -10.97
C CYS A 2 -14.34 12.55 -10.39
N CYS A 3 -14.39 11.68 -9.38
CA CYS A 3 -15.64 11.27 -8.75
C CYS A 3 -16.24 12.48 -8.01
N PHE A 4 -17.12 13.23 -8.68
CA PHE A 4 -17.93 14.26 -8.04
C PHE A 4 -19.00 13.55 -7.20
N THR A 5 -18.84 13.57 -5.88
CA THR A 5 -19.81 13.01 -4.92
C THR A 5 -21.07 13.88 -4.81
N GLY A 6 -21.05 15.11 -5.34
CA GLY A 6 -22.14 16.08 -5.23
C GLY A 6 -22.28 16.70 -3.84
N GLU A 7 -21.35 16.39 -2.93
CA GLU A 7 -21.38 16.89 -1.55
C GLU A 7 -20.60 18.21 -1.41
N ASP A 8 -21.10 19.08 -0.54
CA ASP A 8 -20.43 20.32 -0.16
C ASP A 8 -19.31 20.04 0.86
N LEU A 9 -18.07 20.08 0.37
CA LEU A 9 -16.88 19.81 1.18
C LEU A 9 -16.43 21.01 2.04
N THR A 10 -17.08 22.17 1.95
CA THR A 10 -16.67 23.36 2.73
C THR A 10 -16.79 23.18 4.24
N LYS A 11 -17.61 22.21 4.68
CA LYS A 11 -17.81 21.87 6.09
C LYS A 11 -16.79 20.86 6.62
N VAL A 12 -15.95 20.28 5.76
CA VAL A 12 -14.89 19.35 6.17
C VAL A 12 -13.77 20.14 6.82
N SER A 13 -13.45 19.81 8.07
CA SER A 13 -12.36 20.45 8.82
C SER A 13 -11.02 20.16 8.15
N VAL A 14 -10.21 21.21 7.96
CA VAL A 14 -8.85 21.09 7.43
C VAL A 14 -7.86 21.10 8.58
N ILE A 15 -6.99 20.10 8.61
CA ILE A 15 -5.84 20.04 9.52
C ILE A 15 -4.58 20.18 8.67
N VAL A 16 -3.70 21.12 9.05
CA VAL A 16 -2.39 21.27 8.43
C VAL A 16 -1.39 20.44 9.21
N ALA A 17 -0.74 19.50 8.54
CA ALA A 17 0.35 18.70 9.08
C ALA A 17 1.50 18.66 8.06
N ASP A 18 2.72 18.89 8.54
CA ASP A 18 3.93 18.87 7.72
C ASP A 18 4.65 17.54 7.97
N VAL A 19 4.96 16.82 6.88
CA VAL A 19 5.68 15.54 6.94
C VAL A 19 7.09 15.67 7.51
N ASN A 20 7.66 16.89 7.53
CA ASN A 20 8.96 17.19 8.12
C ASN A 20 8.86 17.62 9.60
N ASP A 21 7.66 17.78 10.15
CA ASP A 21 7.42 18.11 11.57
C ASP A 21 6.68 16.97 12.26
N GLU A 22 7.44 16.15 12.98
CA GLU A 22 6.93 15.01 13.76
C GLU A 22 5.82 15.42 14.75
N SER A 23 5.94 16.60 15.37
CA SER A 23 4.95 17.07 16.35
C SER A 23 3.61 17.40 15.68
N SER A 24 3.65 17.89 14.43
CA SER A 24 2.45 18.19 13.66
C SER A 24 1.71 16.91 13.26
N LEU A 25 2.44 15.87 12.82
CA LEU A 25 1.88 14.57 12.47
C LEU A 25 1.29 13.86 13.67
N LEU A 26 1.97 13.90 14.84
CA LEU A 26 1.46 13.31 16.07
C LEU A 26 0.15 13.98 16.51
N LYS A 27 0.06 15.31 16.45
CA LYS A 27 -1.17 16.06 16.76
C LYS A 27 -2.29 15.70 15.79
N MET A 28 -2.00 15.56 14.50
CA MET A 28 -3.00 15.15 13.50
C MET A 28 -3.48 13.72 13.77
N ALA A 29 -2.56 12.78 13.95
CA ALA A 29 -2.88 11.36 14.14
C ALA A 29 -3.66 11.11 15.43
N ALA A 30 -3.32 11.80 16.53
CA ALA A 30 -4.04 11.71 17.81
C ALA A 30 -5.50 12.19 17.75
N GLN A 31 -5.88 12.96 16.73
CA GLN A 31 -7.25 13.46 16.54
C GLN A 31 -8.13 12.51 15.71
N THR A 32 -7.58 11.39 15.21
CA THR A 32 -8.31 10.46 14.34
C THR A 32 -8.16 9.01 14.79
N ARG A 33 -9.07 8.18 14.31
CA ARG A 33 -8.98 6.71 14.43
C ARG A 33 -8.26 6.08 13.25
N LEU A 34 -8.26 6.75 12.10
CA LEU A 34 -7.72 6.24 10.84
C LEU A 34 -7.17 7.40 10.00
N VAL A 35 -5.98 7.20 9.45
CA VAL A 35 -5.38 8.03 8.40
C VAL A 35 -5.41 7.27 7.09
N ILE A 36 -6.01 7.88 6.06
CA ILE A 36 -5.96 7.40 4.68
C ILE A 36 -4.91 8.23 3.95
N ASN A 37 -3.73 7.67 3.76
CA ASN A 37 -2.62 8.35 3.11
C ASN A 37 -2.65 8.09 1.60
N THR A 38 -2.87 9.16 0.83
CA THR A 38 -2.92 9.11 -0.64
C THR A 38 -1.77 9.88 -1.28
N VAL A 39 -0.74 10.25 -0.51
CA VAL A 39 0.34 11.11 -0.96
C VAL A 39 1.66 10.35 -0.94
N GLY A 40 2.21 10.11 -2.13
CA GLY A 40 3.55 9.60 -2.34
C GLY A 40 4.47 10.62 -3.01
N PRO A 41 5.74 10.25 -3.30
CA PRO A 41 6.32 8.92 -3.12
C PRO A 41 6.47 8.51 -1.64
N TYR A 42 5.96 7.32 -1.29
CA TYR A 42 5.86 6.87 0.10
C TYR A 42 7.21 6.52 0.70
N ARG A 43 8.19 6.12 -0.13
CA ARG A 43 9.58 5.92 0.32
C ARG A 43 10.14 7.12 1.10
N PHE A 44 9.77 8.35 0.69
CA PHE A 44 10.27 9.59 1.29
C PHE A 44 9.33 10.13 2.36
N TYR A 45 8.01 10.06 2.13
CA TYR A 45 7.03 10.77 2.97
C TYR A 45 6.14 9.86 3.81
N GLY A 46 6.05 8.57 3.49
CA GLY A 46 5.10 7.64 4.11
C GLY A 46 5.47 7.24 5.54
N GLU A 47 6.76 7.03 5.80
CA GLU A 47 7.22 6.50 7.09
C GLU A 47 6.90 7.41 8.27
N ALA A 48 7.08 8.72 8.11
CA ALA A 48 6.76 9.69 9.16
C ALA A 48 5.28 9.62 9.57
N VAL A 49 4.38 9.38 8.61
CA VAL A 49 2.95 9.23 8.85
C VAL A 49 2.64 7.91 9.56
N VAL A 50 3.25 6.79 9.13
CA VAL A 50 3.11 5.48 9.80
C VAL A 50 3.58 5.57 11.25
N LYS A 51 4.77 6.14 11.47
CA LYS A 51 5.33 6.35 12.82
C LYS A 51 4.38 7.14 13.71
N ALA A 52 3.83 8.26 13.22
CA ALA A 52 2.89 9.06 13.98
C ALA A 52 1.57 8.33 14.29
N CYS A 53 1.05 7.55 13.33
CA CYS A 53 -0.16 6.75 13.50
C CYS A 53 0.05 5.66 14.57
N VAL A 54 1.12 4.87 14.45
CA VAL A 54 1.48 3.85 15.44
C VAL A 54 1.74 4.47 16.81
N ALA A 55 2.45 5.60 16.87
CA ALA A 55 2.73 6.31 18.11
C ALA A 55 1.44 6.73 18.84
N SER A 56 0.48 7.30 18.11
CA SER A 56 -0.76 7.86 18.64
C SER A 56 -1.92 6.87 18.80
N GLY A 57 -1.80 5.66 18.24
CA GLY A 57 -2.87 4.66 18.27
C GLY A 57 -3.88 4.78 17.12
N ALA A 58 -3.60 5.60 16.10
CA ALA A 58 -4.43 5.70 14.90
C ALA A 58 -4.06 4.60 13.90
N HIS A 59 -5.06 4.05 13.20
CA HIS A 59 -4.84 3.15 12.08
C HIS A 59 -4.31 3.91 10.86
N HIS A 60 -3.61 3.20 9.99
CA HIS A 60 -3.05 3.75 8.76
C HIS A 60 -3.40 2.86 7.58
N VAL A 61 -3.90 3.46 6.50
CA VAL A 61 -4.00 2.81 5.19
C VAL A 61 -3.41 3.68 4.10
N ASP A 62 -2.79 3.06 3.10
CA ASP A 62 -2.25 3.78 1.94
C ASP A 62 -2.52 3.05 0.62
N VAL A 63 -2.29 3.76 -0.48
CA VAL A 63 -2.38 3.20 -1.84
C VAL A 63 -0.99 2.96 -2.45
N SER A 64 0.03 2.73 -1.63
CA SER A 64 1.40 2.53 -2.08
C SER A 64 1.55 1.25 -2.90
N GLY A 65 2.32 1.33 -3.97
CA GLY A 65 2.79 0.20 -4.76
C GLY A 65 4.30 -0.04 -4.63
N GLU A 66 4.97 0.56 -3.64
CA GLU A 66 6.44 0.55 -3.50
C GLU A 66 6.88 -0.58 -2.55
N PRO A 67 7.41 -1.71 -3.06
CA PRO A 67 7.64 -2.89 -2.22
C PRO A 67 8.66 -2.65 -1.10
N GLN A 68 9.68 -1.83 -1.37
CA GLN A 68 10.70 -1.52 -0.38
C GLN A 68 10.14 -0.75 0.80
N TYR A 69 9.24 0.22 0.55
CA TYR A 69 8.58 0.98 1.59
C TYR A 69 7.67 0.06 2.42
N MET A 70 6.80 -0.71 1.76
CA MET A 70 5.86 -1.61 2.43
C MET A 70 6.59 -2.64 3.31
N GLU A 71 7.63 -3.28 2.78
CA GLU A 71 8.43 -4.26 3.52
C GLU A 71 9.22 -3.59 4.66
N ARG A 72 9.75 -2.38 4.47
CA ARG A 72 10.42 -1.63 5.56
C ARG A 72 9.44 -1.29 6.69
N MET A 73 8.24 -0.80 6.37
CA MET A 73 7.23 -0.47 7.39
C MET A 73 6.81 -1.70 8.19
N GLN A 74 6.65 -2.85 7.52
CA GLN A 74 6.41 -4.13 8.19
C GLN A 74 7.57 -4.49 9.12
N LEU A 75 8.82 -4.38 8.67
CA LEU A 75 9.99 -4.76 9.46
C LEU A 75 10.14 -3.90 10.71
N GLU A 76 9.90 -2.59 10.59
CA GLU A 76 10.19 -1.62 11.64
C GLU A 76 9.03 -1.45 12.63
N TYR A 77 7.78 -1.47 12.16
CA TYR A 77 6.63 -1.05 12.96
C TYR A 77 5.67 -2.19 13.35
N HIS A 78 5.84 -3.41 12.82
CA HIS A 78 4.89 -4.51 13.08
C HIS A 78 4.67 -4.79 14.56
N GLU A 79 5.75 -4.94 15.34
CA GLU A 79 5.63 -5.29 16.76
C GLU A 79 4.98 -4.18 17.58
N GLU A 80 5.35 -2.92 17.35
CA GLU A 80 4.75 -1.79 18.06
C GLU A 80 3.27 -1.63 17.69
N ALA A 81 2.94 -1.70 16.40
CA ALA A 81 1.56 -1.63 15.93
C ALA A 81 0.71 -2.75 16.54
N LYS A 82 1.23 -3.98 16.60
CA LYS A 82 0.57 -5.12 17.22
C LYS A 82 0.34 -4.91 18.73
N GLN A 83 1.34 -4.43 19.46
CA GLN A 83 1.22 -4.14 20.90
C GLN A 83 0.15 -3.08 21.18
N LYS A 84 0.01 -2.09 20.30
CA LYS A 84 -0.98 -1.01 20.42
C LYS A 84 -2.34 -1.33 19.80
N GLY A 85 -2.50 -2.47 19.13
CA GLY A 85 -3.72 -2.81 18.41
C GLY A 85 -4.00 -1.92 17.20
N VAL A 86 -2.94 -1.39 16.57
CA VAL A 86 -3.00 -0.51 15.40
C VAL A 86 -2.82 -1.33 14.12
N TYR A 87 -3.69 -1.11 13.14
CA TYR A 87 -3.53 -1.64 11.79
C TYR A 87 -2.74 -0.67 10.90
N VAL A 88 -1.76 -1.19 10.19
CA VAL A 88 -1.04 -0.51 9.10
C VAL A 88 -1.22 -1.37 7.85
N VAL A 89 -2.02 -0.89 6.89
CA VAL A 89 -2.37 -1.65 5.68
C VAL A 89 -1.98 -0.86 4.43
N SER A 90 -0.94 -1.31 3.75
CA SER A 90 -0.53 -0.72 2.48
C SER A 90 -1.22 -1.39 1.29
N ALA A 91 -1.03 -0.83 0.09
CA ALA A 91 -1.57 -1.38 -1.16
C ALA A 91 -3.10 -1.44 -1.22
N CYS A 92 -3.81 -0.49 -0.60
CA CYS A 92 -5.27 -0.36 -0.68
C CYS A 92 -5.74 0.35 -1.98
N GLY A 93 -5.01 0.15 -3.08
CA GLY A 93 -5.24 0.81 -4.37
C GLY A 93 -6.00 -0.07 -5.38
N PHE A 94 -6.31 0.51 -6.54
CA PHE A 94 -7.02 -0.17 -7.63
C PHE A 94 -6.24 -1.37 -8.20
N ASP A 95 -4.91 -1.34 -8.19
CA ASP A 95 -4.12 -2.43 -8.77
C ASP A 95 -4.09 -3.68 -7.86
N SER A 96 -4.37 -3.52 -6.57
CA SER A 96 -4.26 -4.58 -5.56
C SER A 96 -5.62 -5.08 -5.08
N VAL A 97 -6.54 -4.18 -4.71
CA VAL A 97 -7.82 -4.56 -4.07
C VAL A 97 -8.67 -5.51 -4.94
N PRO A 98 -8.87 -5.28 -6.25
CA PRO A 98 -9.61 -6.21 -7.10
C PRO A 98 -8.92 -7.57 -7.23
N ALA A 99 -7.57 -7.60 -7.25
CA ALA A 99 -6.81 -8.84 -7.32
C ALA A 99 -6.93 -9.65 -6.02
N ASP A 100 -6.84 -8.99 -4.87
CA ASP A 100 -7.00 -9.61 -3.55
C ASP A 100 -8.42 -10.15 -3.36
N LEU A 101 -9.44 -9.34 -3.65
CA LEU A 101 -10.84 -9.76 -3.57
C LEU A 101 -11.16 -10.90 -4.55
N GLY A 102 -10.62 -10.83 -5.78
CA GLY A 102 -10.76 -11.89 -6.76
C GLY A 102 -10.11 -13.21 -6.30
N THR A 103 -8.95 -13.13 -5.65
CA THR A 103 -8.25 -14.28 -5.09
C THR A 103 -9.05 -14.90 -3.94
N ILE A 104 -9.55 -14.08 -3.00
CA ILE A 104 -10.39 -14.56 -1.89
C ILE A 104 -11.65 -15.23 -2.42
N PHE A 105 -12.35 -14.58 -3.36
CA PHE A 105 -13.53 -15.16 -3.98
C PHE A 105 -13.24 -16.50 -4.65
N LEU A 106 -12.13 -16.61 -5.38
CA LEU A 106 -11.74 -17.85 -6.04
C LEU A 106 -11.46 -18.95 -5.01
N VAL A 107 -10.72 -18.65 -3.94
CA VAL A 107 -10.45 -19.61 -2.85
C VAL A 107 -11.75 -20.09 -2.20
N ASP A 108 -12.69 -19.18 -1.91
CA ASP A 108 -13.96 -19.53 -1.27
C ASP A 108 -14.89 -20.38 -2.15
N LYS A 109 -14.82 -20.21 -3.47
CA LYS A 109 -15.69 -20.92 -4.42
C LYS A 109 -15.07 -22.18 -5.02
N PHE A 110 -13.75 -22.29 -4.98
CA PHE A 110 -13.05 -23.44 -5.54
C PHE A 110 -13.18 -24.65 -4.61
N LYS A 111 -13.71 -25.76 -5.13
CA LYS A 111 -13.84 -27.01 -4.37
C LYS A 111 -12.51 -27.77 -4.41
N GLY A 112 -11.61 -27.44 -3.50
CA GLY A 112 -10.29 -28.06 -3.35
C GLY A 112 -9.21 -27.03 -3.09
N ASP A 113 -7.95 -27.45 -3.24
CA ASP A 113 -6.80 -26.55 -3.02
C ASP A 113 -6.51 -25.71 -4.26
N VAL A 114 -6.41 -24.40 -4.07
CA VAL A 114 -5.97 -23.47 -5.11
C VAL A 114 -4.45 -23.50 -5.20
N ASN A 115 -3.91 -23.97 -6.32
CA ASN A 115 -2.46 -24.01 -6.56
C ASN A 115 -1.91 -22.67 -7.09
N SER A 116 -2.62 -22.01 -8.00
CA SER A 116 -2.19 -20.76 -8.60
C SER A 116 -3.37 -19.90 -9.04
N VAL A 117 -3.21 -18.59 -8.95
CA VAL A 117 -4.14 -17.60 -9.50
C VAL A 117 -3.38 -16.68 -10.44
N GLU A 118 -3.92 -16.48 -11.64
CA GLU A 118 -3.39 -15.53 -12.62
C GLU A 118 -4.46 -14.45 -12.84
N THR A 119 -4.10 -13.20 -12.57
CA THR A 119 -4.99 -12.05 -12.71
C THR A 119 -4.53 -11.20 -13.90
N TYR A 120 -5.47 -10.84 -14.76
CA TYR A 120 -5.21 -9.98 -15.92
C TYR A 120 -6.04 -8.71 -15.81
N LEU A 121 -5.40 -7.57 -16.07
CA LEU A 121 -6.07 -6.27 -16.14
C LEU A 121 -5.93 -5.73 -17.57
N GLN A 122 -7.07 -5.42 -18.19
CA GLN A 122 -7.11 -4.68 -19.44
C GLN A 122 -7.78 -3.33 -19.19
N SER A 123 -7.06 -2.26 -19.49
CA SER A 123 -7.59 -0.90 -19.44
C SER A 123 -7.69 -0.33 -20.85
N SER A 124 -8.84 0.24 -21.18
CA SER A 124 -9.06 0.96 -22.43
C SER A 124 -9.36 2.42 -22.11
N SER A 125 -8.62 3.34 -22.73
CA SER A 125 -8.90 4.77 -22.65
C SER A 125 -9.60 5.23 -23.91
N LYS A 126 -10.65 6.06 -23.75
CA LYS A 126 -11.26 6.80 -24.87
C LYS A 126 -10.53 8.12 -25.16
N SER A 127 -9.42 8.39 -24.49
CA SER A 127 -8.66 9.62 -24.67
C SER A 127 -8.02 9.68 -26.06
N GLU A 128 -8.05 10.85 -26.68
CA GLU A 128 -7.33 11.14 -27.92
C GLU A 128 -5.81 11.21 -27.71
N HIS A 129 -5.35 11.31 -26.45
CA HIS A 129 -3.92 11.26 -26.13
C HIS A 129 -3.33 9.89 -26.44
N LYS A 130 -2.45 9.86 -27.45
CA LYS A 130 -1.67 8.68 -27.82
C LYS A 130 -0.48 8.54 -26.86
N GLY A 131 -0.65 7.75 -25.80
CA GLY A 131 0.45 7.40 -24.89
C GLY A 131 -0.03 6.86 -23.53
N PRO A 132 0.86 6.22 -22.76
CA PRO A 132 0.56 5.84 -21.39
C PRO A 132 0.23 7.09 -20.57
N SER A 133 -0.89 7.06 -19.85
CA SER A 133 -1.33 8.13 -18.96
C SER A 133 -1.22 7.63 -17.53
N ILE A 134 -0.12 7.99 -16.85
CA ILE A 134 0.17 7.58 -15.47
C ILE A 134 0.26 8.82 -14.60
N HIS A 135 -0.24 8.74 -13.36
CA HIS A 135 -0.13 9.82 -12.39
C HIS A 135 1.35 10.09 -12.05
N TYR A 136 1.73 11.36 -11.86
CA TYR A 136 3.13 11.76 -11.62
C TYR A 136 3.78 11.00 -10.47
N GLY A 137 3.11 10.93 -9.31
CA GLY A 137 3.64 10.21 -8.15
C GLY A 137 3.82 8.70 -8.40
N THR A 138 2.99 8.09 -9.26
CA THR A 138 3.14 6.68 -9.64
C THR A 138 4.36 6.49 -10.54
N TRP A 139 4.57 7.38 -11.51
CA TRP A 139 5.76 7.37 -12.35
C TRP A 139 7.04 7.51 -11.53
N GLU A 140 7.06 8.49 -10.62
CA GLU A 140 8.20 8.75 -9.74
C GLU A 140 8.50 7.53 -8.85
N SER A 141 7.46 6.95 -8.23
CA SER A 141 7.58 5.72 -7.43
C SER A 141 8.14 4.55 -8.24
N ALA A 142 7.75 4.41 -9.52
CA ALA A 142 8.27 3.35 -10.40
C ALA A 142 9.77 3.54 -10.69
N VAL A 143 10.20 4.77 -10.97
CA VAL A 143 11.61 5.11 -11.20
C VAL A 143 12.45 4.79 -9.97
N TYR A 144 12.04 5.25 -8.79
CA TYR A 144 12.76 4.95 -7.55
C TYR A 144 12.67 3.48 -7.15
N GLY A 145 11.56 2.81 -7.43
CA GLY A 145 11.43 1.36 -7.22
C GLY A 145 12.48 0.56 -7.99
N LEU A 146 12.71 0.91 -9.26
CA LEU A 146 13.75 0.30 -10.09
C LEU A 146 15.17 0.67 -9.62
N ALA A 147 15.42 1.96 -9.36
CA ALA A 147 16.73 2.45 -8.93
C ALA A 147 17.21 1.77 -7.63
N HIS A 148 16.28 1.41 -6.75
CA HIS A 148 16.55 0.85 -5.43
C HIS A 148 16.15 -0.63 -5.29
N ALA A 149 15.98 -1.35 -6.40
CA ALA A 149 15.55 -2.76 -6.37
C ALA A 149 16.51 -3.67 -5.59
N GLY A 150 17.80 -3.32 -5.52
CA GLY A 150 18.81 -4.06 -4.76
C GLY A 150 18.59 -4.05 -3.23
N GLU A 151 17.84 -3.09 -2.70
CA GLU A 151 17.54 -2.98 -1.26
C GLU A 151 16.49 -4.00 -0.79
N LEU A 152 15.71 -4.57 -1.71
CA LEU A 152 14.65 -5.53 -1.36
C LEU A 152 15.23 -6.84 -0.82
N ARG A 153 16.34 -7.31 -1.38
CA ARG A 153 16.93 -8.58 -0.96
C ARG A 153 17.31 -8.59 0.53
N PRO A 154 18.12 -7.64 1.06
CA PRO A 154 18.46 -7.64 2.47
C PRO A 154 17.24 -7.41 3.39
N LEU A 155 16.23 -6.65 2.95
CA LEU A 155 14.98 -6.48 3.70
C LEU A 155 14.22 -7.81 3.82
N ARG A 156 14.05 -8.52 2.71
CA ARG A 156 13.37 -9.83 2.68
C ARG A 156 14.11 -10.90 3.47
N GLU A 157 15.45 -10.88 3.46
CA GLU A 157 16.25 -11.79 4.28
C GLU A 157 16.01 -11.58 5.78
N LYS A 158 15.77 -10.33 6.23
CA LYS A 158 15.42 -10.01 7.62
C LYS A 158 13.98 -10.37 7.96
N LEU A 159 13.02 -10.03 7.08
CA LEU A 159 11.59 -10.27 7.30
C LEU A 159 11.23 -11.77 7.24
N TYR A 160 11.83 -12.50 6.30
CA TYR A 160 11.50 -13.87 5.99
C TYR A 160 12.74 -14.77 6.14
N PRO A 161 13.27 -14.93 7.37
CA PRO A 161 14.47 -15.72 7.61
C PRO A 161 14.26 -17.21 7.30
N LYS A 162 13.01 -17.68 7.36
CA LYS A 162 12.61 -19.03 6.96
C LYS A 162 12.06 -19.00 5.55
N ARG A 163 12.62 -19.84 4.67
CA ARG A 163 12.08 -20.03 3.32
C ARG A 163 10.69 -20.65 3.41
N LEU A 164 9.80 -20.19 2.53
CA LEU A 164 8.51 -20.83 2.32
C LEU A 164 8.69 -22.27 1.82
N PRO A 165 7.78 -23.18 2.19
CA PRO A 165 7.80 -24.55 1.70
C PRO A 165 7.63 -24.59 0.18
N GLN A 166 8.10 -25.67 -0.43
CA GLN A 166 7.90 -25.88 -1.86
C GLN A 166 6.43 -26.20 -2.13
N MET A 167 5.77 -25.38 -2.96
CA MET A 167 4.40 -25.66 -3.41
C MET A 167 4.41 -26.83 -4.41
N LEU A 168 3.56 -27.82 -4.15
CA LEU A 168 3.36 -29.00 -4.98
C LEU A 168 1.86 -29.14 -5.34
N PRO A 169 1.51 -29.62 -6.54
CA PRO A 169 2.41 -29.99 -7.64
C PRO A 169 3.00 -28.76 -8.35
N LYS A 170 4.25 -28.88 -8.83
CA LYS A 170 4.86 -27.84 -9.66
C LYS A 170 4.11 -27.72 -10.98
N LEU A 171 3.59 -26.54 -11.26
CA LEU A 171 2.98 -26.24 -12.55
C LEU A 171 4.07 -26.23 -13.64
N LYS A 172 3.76 -26.82 -14.79
CA LYS A 172 4.63 -26.68 -15.97
C LYS A 172 4.56 -25.22 -16.45
N PRO A 173 5.67 -24.62 -16.89
CA PRO A 173 5.64 -23.34 -17.58
C PRO A 173 4.65 -23.43 -18.75
N ARG A 174 3.79 -22.42 -18.87
CA ARG A 174 2.86 -22.28 -20.00
C ARG A 174 3.57 -21.79 -21.24
#